data_AF-A2A077-F1
#
_entry.id   AF-A2A077-F1
#
_cell.length_a   1.000
_cell.length_b   1.000
_cell.length_c   1.000
_cell.angle_alpha   90.00
_cell.angle_beta   90.00
_cell.angle_gamma   90.00
#
_symmetry.space_group_name_H-M   'P 1'
#
loop_
_entity.id
_entity.type
_entity.pdbx_description
1 polymer ?
#
loop_
_entity_poly.entity_id
_entity_poly.type
_entity_poly.pdbx_seq_one_letter_code
_entity_poly.pdbx_strand_id
1 'polypeptide(L)' 'MAAKMINEKVKAYRKEFGIDNRQDLLAMVALDYAVESLTLNEESEDMDNLVTKKIDFWSSLIDSTLNSD' A
#
# COMPACT_ATOMS: atom_id res chain seq x y z
N MET A 1 -14.51 -11.11 9.62
CA MET A 1 -14.80 -9.74 9.15
C MET A 1 -14.43 -9.57 7.66
N ALA A 2 -13.27 -10.03 7.20
CA ALA A 2 -12.87 -10.00 5.77
C ALA A 2 -13.89 -10.62 4.79
N ALA A 3 -14.45 -11.80 5.10
CA ALA A 3 -15.46 -12.44 4.24
C ALA A 3 -16.74 -11.60 4.08
N LYS A 4 -17.10 -10.77 5.06
CA LYS A 4 -18.24 -9.86 4.98
C LYS A 4 -17.93 -8.69 4.03
N MET A 5 -16.75 -8.07 4.17
CA MET A 5 -16.27 -7.00 3.29
C MET A 5 -16.17 -7.46 1.83
N ILE A 6 -15.62 -8.65 1.59
CA ILE A 6 -15.54 -9.23 0.24
C ILE A 6 -16.95 -9.39 -0.35
N ASN A 7 -17.89 -9.95 0.41
CA ASN A 7 -19.27 -10.11 -0.05
C ASN A 7 -19.98 -8.77 -0.31
N GLU A 8 -19.65 -7.72 0.44
CA GLU A 8 -20.18 -6.37 0.20
C GLU A 8 -19.60 -5.77 -1.08
N LYS A 9 -18.27 -5.86 -1.32
CA LYS A 9 -17.63 -5.44 -2.57
C LYS A 9 -18.17 -6.20 -3.79
N VAL A 10 -18.35 -7.53 -3.71
CA VAL A 10 -18.96 -8.34 -4.78
C VAL A 10 -20.36 -7.82 -5.15
N LYS A 11 -21.20 -7.50 -4.15
CA LYS A 11 -22.53 -6.95 -4.38
C LYS A 11 -22.48 -5.55 -5.01
N ALA A 12 -21.52 -4.72 -4.59
CA ALA A 12 -21.31 -3.40 -5.17
C ALA A 12 -20.93 -3.51 -6.65
N TYR A 13 -19.91 -4.33 -6.99
CA TYR A 13 -19.50 -4.51 -8.39
C TYR A 13 -20.61 -5.11 -9.27
N ARG A 14 -21.41 -6.03 -8.73
CA ARG A 14 -22.59 -6.55 -9.44
C ARG A 14 -23.61 -5.45 -9.75
N LYS A 15 -23.85 -4.55 -8.80
CA LYS A 15 -24.80 -3.43 -8.97
C LYS A 15 -24.26 -2.37 -9.92
N GLU A 16 -22.96 -2.09 -9.87
CA GLU A 16 -22.32 -0.99 -10.59
C GLU A 16 -21.97 -1.34 -12.03
N PHE A 17 -21.51 -2.58 -12.27
CA PHE A 17 -21.05 -3.04 -13.58
C PHE A 17 -22.00 -4.04 -14.26
N GLY A 18 -23.07 -4.46 -13.58
CA GLY A 18 -24.05 -5.40 -14.13
C GLY A 18 -23.49 -6.81 -14.38
N ILE A 19 -22.38 -7.17 -13.72
CA ILE A 19 -21.70 -8.45 -13.91
C ILE A 19 -22.42 -9.54 -13.11
N ASP A 20 -22.90 -10.58 -13.80
CA ASP A 20 -23.58 -11.71 -13.16
C ASP A 20 -22.68 -12.92 -12.91
N ASN A 21 -21.55 -13.01 -13.63
CA ASN A 21 -20.59 -14.09 -13.42
C ASN A 21 -19.85 -13.89 -12.10
N ARG A 22 -20.00 -14.88 -11.21
CA ARG A 22 -19.36 -14.88 -9.88
C ARG A 22 -17.83 -14.88 -9.95
N GLN A 23 -17.23 -15.54 -10.94
CA GLN A 23 -15.77 -15.57 -11.07
C GLN A 23 -15.23 -14.20 -11.45
N ASP A 24 -15.90 -13.52 -12.39
CA ASP A 24 -15.51 -12.18 -12.85
C ASP A 24 -15.64 -11.15 -11.71
N LEU A 25 -16.73 -11.23 -10.93
CA LEU A 25 -16.90 -10.41 -9.74
C LEU A 25 -15.81 -10.64 -8.70
N LEU A 26 -15.43 -11.89 -8.44
CA LEU A 26 -14.37 -12.21 -7.50
C LEU A 26 -13.00 -11.77 -8.02
N ALA A 27 -12.77 -11.85 -9.32
CA ALA A 27 -11.55 -11.37 -9.96
C ALA A 27 -11.41 -9.84 -9.83
N MET A 28 -12.50 -9.09 -10.02
CA MET A 28 -12.50 -7.63 -9.81
C MET A 28 -12.16 -7.28 -8.35
N VAL A 29 -12.77 -7.97 -7.39
CA VAL A 29 -12.49 -7.73 -5.96
C VAL A 29 -11.04 -8.06 -5.63
N ALA A 30 -10.53 -9.19 -6.14
CA ALA A 30 -9.15 -9.61 -5.89
C ALA A 30 -8.14 -8.64 -6.52
N LEU A 31 -8.42 -8.13 -7.72
CA LEU A 31 -7.59 -7.15 -8.40
C LEU A 31 -7.53 -5.83 -7.61
N ASP A 32 -8.67 -5.33 -7.15
CA ASP A 32 -8.71 -4.09 -6.35
C ASP A 32 -7.89 -4.22 -5.07
N TYR A 33 -7.95 -5.36 -4.39
CA TYR A 33 -7.10 -5.60 -3.21
C TYR A 33 -5.62 -5.76 -3.56
N ALA A 34 -5.28 -6.33 -4.70
CA ALA A 34 -3.89 -6.42 -5.15
C ALA A 34 -3.32 -5.04 -5.45
N VAL A 35 -4.09 -4.17 -6.11
CA VAL A 35 -3.70 -2.77 -6.37
C VAL A 35 -3.54 -2.00 -5.06
N GLU A 36 -4.51 -2.10 -4.14
CA GLU A 36 -4.45 -1.46 -2.83
C GLU A 36 -3.21 -1.89 -2.04
N SER A 37 -2.88 -3.18 -2.07
CA SER A 37 -1.66 -3.69 -1.42
C SER A 37 -0.38 -3.17 -2.06
N LEU A 38 -0.33 -3.03 -3.40
CA LEU A 38 0.83 -2.47 -4.07
C LEU A 38 1.03 -1.00 -3.69
N THR A 39 -0.05 -0.21 -3.68
CA THR A 39 0.02 1.21 -3.28
C THR A 39 0.48 1.37 -1.83
N LEU A 40 0.00 0.52 -0.91
CA LEU A 40 0.43 0.56 0.49
C LEU A 40 1.90 0.18 0.67
N ASN A 41 2.38 -0.78 -0.13
CA ASN A 41 3.80 -1.17 -0.11
C ASN A 41 4.69 -0.05 -0.66
N GLU A 42 4.29 0.61 -1.75
CA GLU A 42 5.00 1.77 -2.29
C GLU A 42 5.09 2.91 -1.26
N GLU A 43 3.99 3.24 -0.59
CA GLU A 43 3.97 4.25 0.49
C GLU A 43 4.90 3.87 1.67
N SER A 44 4.95 2.58 2.02
CA SER A 44 5.84 2.08 3.07
C SER A 44 7.32 2.19 2.66
N GLU A 45 7.66 1.81 1.43
CA GLU A 45 9.04 1.93 0.91
C GLU A 45 9.49 3.40 0.85
N ASP A 46 8.62 4.32 0.46
CA ASP A 46 8.90 5.75 0.46
C ASP A 46 9.18 6.29 1.87
N MET A 47 8.42 5.84 2.86
CA MET A 47 8.64 6.20 4.26
C MET A 47 9.98 5.67 4.78
N ASP A 48 10.31 4.40 4.50
CA ASP A 48 11.57 3.79 4.92
C ASP A 48 12.77 4.50 4.28
N ASN A 49 12.66 4.87 3.00
CA ASN A 49 13.66 5.66 2.30
C ASN A 49 13.84 7.06 2.92
N LEU A 50 12.75 7.72 3.32
CA LEU A 50 12.80 9.02 3.98
C LEU A 50 13.49 8.93 5.35
N VAL A 51 13.17 7.90 6.13
CA VAL A 51 13.77 7.68 7.45
C VAL A 51 15.27 7.40 7.31
N THR A 52 15.65 6.51 6.38
CA THR A 52 17.07 6.20 6.11
C THR A 52 17.85 7.46 5.73
N LYS A 53 17.32 8.27 4.81
CA LYS A 53 17.96 9.55 4.41
C LYS A 53 18.14 10.51 5.59
N LYS A 54 17.17 10.60 6.50
CA LYS A 54 17.28 11.45 7.70
C LYS A 54 18.34 10.93 8.67
N ILE A 55 18.41 9.60 8.85
CA ILE A 55 19.44 8.97 9.68
C ILE A 55 20.83 9.26 9.09
N ASP A 56 21.02 9.01 7.79
CA ASP A 56 22.29 9.27 7.10
C ASP A 56 22.70 10.75 7.19
N PHE A 57 21.73 11.66 7.04
CA PHE A 57 21.97 13.09 7.20
C PHE A 57 22.44 13.42 8.62
N TRP A 58 21.77 12.91 9.66
CA TRP A 58 22.19 13.15 11.04
C TRP A 58 23.54 12.52 11.36
N SER A 59 23.83 11.31 10.88
CA SER A 59 25.14 10.68 10.99
C SER A 59 26.23 11.55 10.35
N SER A 60 25.98 12.07 9.15
CA SER A 60 26.92 12.97 8.48
C SER A 60 27.15 14.28 9.25
N LEU A 61 26.11 14.83 9.88
CA LEU A 61 26.25 16.02 10.73
C LEU A 61 27.09 15.71 11.96
N ILE A 62 26.82 14.60 12.65
CA ILE A 62 27.59 14.16 13.81
C ILE A 62 29.06 13.97 13.43
N ASP A 63 29.34 13.26 12.34
CA ASP A 63 30.70 13.04 11.86
C ASP A 63 31.39 14.36 11.48
N SER A 64 30.67 15.30 10.86
CA SER A 64 31.21 16.62 10.53
C SER A 64 31.56 17.43 11.78
N THR A 65 30.75 17.33 12.84
CA THR A 65 31.01 18.02 14.11
C THR A 65 32.14 17.38 14.90
N LEU A 66 32.24 16.05 14.90
CA LEU A 66 33.31 15.31 15.59
C LEU A 66 34.67 15.48 14.92
N ASN A 67 34.71 15.63 13.59
CA ASN A 67 35.95 15.87 12.85
C ASN A 67 36.35 17.36 12.79
N SER A 68 35.55 18.26 13.37
CA SER A 68 35.82 19.71 13.42
C SER A 68 36.43 20.19 14.75
N ASP A 69 36.71 19.28 15.69
CA ASP A 69 37.58 19.47 16.87
C ASP A 69 38.95 18.82 16.62
#